data_AF-A0A377PKS8-F1
#
_entry.id   AF-A0A377PKS8-F1
#
_cell.length_a   1.000
_cell.length_b   1.000
_cell.length_c   1.000
_cell.angle_alpha   90.00
_cell.angle_beta   90.00
_cell.angle_gamma   90.00
#
_symmetry.space_group_name_H-M   'P 1'
#
loop_
_entity.id
_entity.type
_entity.pdbx_description
1 polymer ?
#
loop_
_entity_poly.entity_id
_entity_poly.type
_entity_poly.pdbx_seq_one_letter_code
_entity_poly.pdbx_strand_id
1 'polypeptide(L)'
;MSIKGLLRWGSISLITVIYSVFLFGLVLGYYTTLKYVGIEPHEQVTAVRCNAVIDDLTISFDALTNAAFFGYFISIALILLIFKKVR
;
A
#
# COMPACT_ATOMS: atom_id res chain seq x y z
N MET A 1 -24.52 -23.18 -3.94
CA MET A 1 -23.07 -22.86 -3.86
C MET A 1 -22.46 -23.78 -2.81
N SER A 2 -21.46 -24.59 -3.14
CA SER A 2 -20.85 -25.53 -2.18
C SER A 2 -20.11 -24.77 -1.06
N ILE A 3 -20.14 -25.28 0.18
CA ILE A 3 -19.43 -24.71 1.34
C ILE A 3 -17.94 -24.50 1.03
N LYS A 4 -17.33 -25.41 0.26
CA LYS A 4 -15.94 -25.28 -0.22
C LYS A 4 -15.73 -24.05 -1.12
N GLY A 5 -16.72 -23.74 -1.95
CA GLY A 5 -16.72 -22.56 -2.80
C GLY A 5 -16.80 -21.28 -1.98
N LEU A 6 -17.69 -21.24 -0.99
CA LEU A 6 -17.81 -20.08 -0.08
C LEU A 6 -16.51 -19.83 0.68
N LEU A 7 -15.86 -20.89 1.16
CA LEU A 7 -14.58 -20.79 1.87
C LEU A 7 -13.47 -20.21 0.98
N ARG A 8 -13.38 -20.64 -0.28
CA ARG A 8 -12.41 -20.11 -1.26
C ARG A 8 -12.61 -18.62 -1.53
N TRP A 9 -13.82 -18.23 -1.90
CA TRP A 9 -14.13 -16.83 -2.21
C TRP A 9 -14.02 -15.92 -0.99
N GLY A 10 -14.41 -16.41 0.19
CA GLY A 10 -14.23 -15.70 1.46
C GLY A 10 -12.76 -15.45 1.78
N SER A 11 -11.89 -16.46 1.66
CA SER A 11 -10.46 -16.28 1.91
C SER A 11 -9.77 -15.38 0.89
N ILE A 12 -10.14 -15.46 -0.39
CA ILE A 12 -9.62 -14.55 -1.43
C ILE A 12 -10.04 -13.12 -1.13
N SER A 13 -11.32 -12.90 -0.81
CA SER A 13 -11.84 -11.58 -0.45
C SER A 13 -11.10 -10.99 0.76
N LEU A 14 -10.89 -11.81 1.80
CA LEU A 14 -10.14 -11.40 3.00
C LEU A 14 -8.71 -10.94 2.66
N ILE A 15 -7.98 -11.72 1.86
CA ILE A 15 -6.60 -11.37 1.45
C ILE A 15 -6.60 -10.03 0.70
N THR A 16 -7.52 -9.85 -0.25
CA THR A 16 -7.63 -8.62 -1.03
C THR A 16 -7.93 -7.42 -0.14
N VAL A 17 -8.85 -7.56 0.83
CA VAL A 17 -9.20 -6.49 1.77
C VAL A 17 -8.01 -6.12 2.66
N ILE A 18 -7.33 -7.11 3.25
CA ILE A 18 -6.15 -6.88 4.10
C ILE A 18 -5.05 -6.16 3.30
N TYR A 19 -4.78 -6.63 2.08
CA TYR A 19 -3.78 -6.02 1.20
C TYR A 19 -4.15 -4.56 0.84
N SER A 20 -5.43 -4.30 0.54
CA SER A 20 -5.91 -2.96 0.22
C SER A 20 -5.82 -2.02 1.40
N VAL A 21 -6.19 -2.47 2.61
CA VAL A 21 -6.08 -1.69 3.85
C VAL A 21 -4.62 -1.36 4.18
N PHE A 22 -3.71 -2.32 3.99
CA PHE A 22 -2.29 -2.11 4.20
C PHE A 22 -1.72 -1.03 3.27
N LEU A 23 -2.02 -1.10 1.96
CA LEU A 23 -1.62 -0.06 1.01
C LEU A 23 -2.24 1.29 1.33
N PHE A 24 -3.51 1.31 1.71
CA PHE A 24 -4.20 2.54 2.08
C PHE A 24 -3.55 3.20 3.31
N GLY A 25 -3.11 2.41 4.29
CA GLY A 25 -2.35 2.90 5.44
C GLY A 25 -1.03 3.58 5.05
N LEU A 26 -0.28 3.00 4.11
CA LEU A 26 0.95 3.61 3.59
C LEU A 26 0.68 4.95 2.88
N VAL A 27 -0.39 5.01 2.07
CA VAL A 27 -0.80 6.24 1.37
C VAL A 27 -1.26 7.32 2.36
N LEU A 28 -2.03 6.96 3.39
CA LEU A 28 -2.45 7.90 4.43
C LEU A 28 -1.26 8.42 5.24
N GLY A 29 -0.32 7.54 5.60
CA GLY A 29 0.93 7.93 6.27
C GLY A 29 1.67 9.00 5.47
N TYR A 30 1.85 8.76 4.16
CA TYR A 30 2.42 9.74 3.25
C TYR A 30 1.66 11.09 3.22
N TYR A 31 0.33 11.05 3.11
CA TYR A 31 -0.49 12.27 3.09
C TYR A 31 -0.36 13.06 4.39
N THR A 32 -0.20 12.38 5.53
CA THR A 32 0.06 13.04 6.81
C THR A 32 1.44 13.66 6.85
N THR A 33 2.50 12.97 6.41
CA THR A 33 3.87 13.51 6.38
C THR A 33 3.94 14.81 5.58
N LEU A 34 3.36 14.83 4.37
CA LEU A 34 3.26 16.02 3.52
C LEU A 34 2.52 17.20 4.18
N LYS A 35 1.44 16.91 4.91
CA LYS A 35 0.64 17.94 5.58
C LYS A 35 1.40 18.65 6.70
N TYR A 36 2.38 17.98 7.32
CA TYR A 36 3.21 18.56 8.39
C TYR A 36 4.49 19.25 7.88
N VAL A 37 4.79 19.20 6.58
CA VAL A 37 5.93 19.93 6.00
C VAL A 37 5.76 21.45 6.07
N GLY A 38 4.55 21.95 6.40
CA GLY A 38 4.37 23.33 6.88
C GLY A 38 4.77 24.39 5.86
N ILE A 39 4.55 24.13 4.56
CA ILE A 39 4.78 25.12 3.52
C ILE A 39 3.61 26.12 3.57
N GLU A 40 3.85 27.27 4.19
CA GLU A 40 2.92 28.39 4.06
C GLU A 40 2.88 28.82 2.60
N PRO A 41 1.68 29.00 2.00
CA PRO A 41 1.50 29.23 0.56
C PRO A 41 2.13 30.54 0.04
N HIS A 42 2.73 31.35 0.91
CA HIS A 42 3.32 32.65 0.59
C HIS A 42 4.82 32.75 0.95
N GLU A 43 5.44 31.69 1.47
CA GLU A 43 6.86 31.69 1.80
C GLU A 43 7.69 31.33 0.54
N GLN A 44 8.76 32.10 0.26
CA GLN A 44 9.70 31.74 -0.80
C GLN A 44 10.44 30.46 -0.40
N VAL A 45 9.99 29.33 -0.92
CA VAL A 45 10.62 28.03 -0.65
C VAL A 45 12.01 28.01 -1.27
N THR A 46 13.04 27.88 -0.43
CA THR A 46 14.41 27.72 -0.89
C THR A 46 14.57 26.42 -1.68
N ALA A 47 15.46 26.40 -2.67
CA ALA A 47 15.74 25.19 -3.46
C ALA A 47 16.11 23.98 -2.58
N VAL A 48 16.74 24.22 -1.43
CA VAL A 48 17.10 23.21 -0.43
C VAL A 48 15.85 22.57 0.18
N ARG A 49 14.84 23.36 0.57
CA ARG A 49 13.57 22.83 1.10
C ARG A 49 12.79 22.09 0.01
N CYS A 50 12.75 22.60 -1.21
CA CYS A 50 12.07 21.92 -2.32
C CYS A 50 12.69 20.53 -2.58
N ASN A 51 14.02 20.45 -2.64
CA ASN A 51 14.72 19.18 -2.80
C ASN A 51 14.46 18.21 -1.63
N ALA A 52 14.40 18.71 -0.40
CA ALA A 52 14.07 17.87 0.75
C ALA A 52 12.66 17.26 0.67
N VAL A 53 11.68 18.04 0.21
CA VAL A 53 10.30 17.52 -0.01
C VAL A 53 10.27 16.48 -1.12
N ILE A 54 10.99 16.73 -2.22
CA ILE A 54 11.08 15.77 -3.33
C ILE A 54 11.74 14.47 -2.86
N ASP A 55 12.83 14.56 -2.10
CA ASP A 55 13.57 13.39 -1.60
C ASP A 55 12.70 12.54 -0.66
N ASP A 56 11.98 13.19 0.25
CA ASP A 56 11.03 12.51 1.16
C ASP A 56 9.84 11.89 0.39
N LEU A 57 9.41 12.56 -0.69
CA LEU A 57 8.43 12.01 -1.63
C LEU A 57 8.95 10.74 -2.29
N THR A 58 10.17 10.79 -2.83
CA THR A 58 10.78 9.69 -3.59
C THR A 58 10.96 8.48 -2.70
N ILE A 59 11.48 8.64 -1.49
CA ILE A 59 11.65 7.55 -0.52
C ILE A 59 10.29 6.92 -0.16
N SER A 60 9.27 7.74 0.07
CA SER A 60 7.93 7.26 0.40
C SER A 60 7.29 6.51 -0.78
N PHE A 61 7.48 6.99 -2.00
CA PHE A 61 7.02 6.34 -3.22
C PHE A 61 7.74 5.02 -3.48
N ASP A 62 9.06 4.96 -3.24
CA ASP A 62 9.84 3.73 -3.36
C ASP A 62 9.38 2.69 -2.35
N ALA A 63 9.12 3.10 -1.11
CA ALA A 63 8.58 2.21 -0.08
C ALA A 63 7.18 1.68 -0.46
N LEU A 64 6.28 2.54 -0.96
CA LEU A 64 4.95 2.14 -1.43
C LEU A 64 5.05 1.19 -2.62
N THR A 65 5.92 1.49 -3.58
CA THR A 65 6.11 0.68 -4.79
C THR A 65 6.66 -0.70 -4.46
N ASN A 66 7.66 -0.77 -3.57
CA ASN A 66 8.17 -2.05 -3.08
C ASN A 66 7.10 -2.83 -2.32
N ALA A 67 6.39 -2.19 -1.40
CA ALA A 67 5.32 -2.83 -0.63
C ALA A 67 4.21 -3.39 -1.54
N ALA A 68 3.83 -2.64 -2.58
CA ALA A 68 2.85 -3.10 -3.57
C ALA A 68 3.38 -4.28 -4.40
N PHE A 69 4.63 -4.20 -4.87
CA PHE A 69 5.22 -5.26 -5.68
C PHE A 69 5.32 -6.58 -4.90
N PHE A 70 5.94 -6.55 -3.71
CA PHE A 70 6.07 -7.75 -2.88
C PHE A 70 4.74 -8.25 -2.35
N GLY A 71 3.85 -7.35 -1.91
CA GLY A 71 2.54 -7.71 -1.41
C GLY A 71 1.65 -8.37 -2.46
N TYR A 72 1.77 -7.99 -3.73
CA TYR A 72 1.11 -8.66 -4.85
C TYR A 72 1.57 -10.13 -5.02
N PHE A 73 2.88 -10.38 -5.03
CA PHE A 73 3.40 -11.75 -5.14
C PHE A 73 2.99 -12.63 -3.96
N ILE A 74 3.02 -12.09 -2.74
CA ILE A 74 2.56 -12.79 -1.54
C ILE A 74 1.07 -13.12 -1.66
N SER A 75 0.25 -12.16 -2.11
CA SER A 75 -1.20 -12.36 -2.30
C SER A 75 -1.48 -13.47 -3.32
N ILE A 76 -0.78 -13.50 -4.45
CA ILE A 76 -0.90 -14.58 -5.43
C ILE A 76 -0.54 -15.93 -4.81
N ALA A 77 0.59 -16.03 -4.10
CA ALA A 77 1.03 -17.27 -3.48
C ALA A 77 -0.01 -17.81 -2.48
N LEU A 78 -0.59 -16.92 -1.66
CA LEU A 78 -1.66 -17.27 -0.71
C LEU A 78 -2.93 -17.74 -1.42
N ILE A 79 -3.35 -17.05 -2.49
CA ILE A 79 -4.52 -17.44 -3.29
C ILE A 79 -4.30 -18.83 -3.91
N LEU A 80 -3.13 -19.09 -4.50
CA LEU A 80 -2.79 -20.40 -5.06
C LEU A 80 -2.78 -21.50 -3.99
N LEU A 81 -2.29 -21.21 -2.78
CA LEU A 81 -2.35 -22.13 -1.65
C LEU A 81 -3.78 -22.45 -1.23
N ILE A 82 -4.69 -21.47 -1.23
CA ILE A 82 -6.12 -21.70 -0.97
C ILE A 82 -6.73 -22.61 -2.03
N PHE A 83 -6.43 -22.38 -3.32
CA PHE A 83 -6.90 -23.27 -4.39
C PHE A 83 -6.34 -24.70 -4.25
N LYS A 84 -5.07 -24.84 -3.86
CA LYS A 84 -4.46 -26.15 -3.60
C LYS A 84 -5.08 -26.87 -2.40
N LYS A 85 -5.34 -26.15 -1.29
CA LYS A 85 -5.80 -26.72 -0.03
C LYS A 85 -7.31 -27.01 0.00
N VAL A 86 -8.11 -26.19 -0.67
CA VAL A 86 -9.58 -26.35 -0.73
C VAL A 86 -10.01 -27.16 -1.97
N ARG A 87 -9.16 -28.10 -2.43
CA ARG A 87 -9.50 -29.02 -3.53
C ARG A 87 -10.60 -30.01 -3.12
#